data_AF-A0A3B4UIC1-F1
#
_entry.id   AF-A0A3B4UIC1-F1
#
_cell.length_a   1.000
_cell.length_b   1.000
_cell.length_c   1.000
_cell.angle_alpha   90.00
_cell.angle_beta   90.00
_cell.angle_gamma   90.00
#
_symmetry.space_group_name_H-M   'P 1'
#
loop_
_entity.id
_entity.type
_entity.pdbx_description
1 polymer ?
#
loop_
_entity_poly.entity_id
_entity_poly.type
_entity_poly.pdbx_seq_one_letter_code
_entity_poly.pdbx_strand_id
1 'polypeptide(L)'
;MDQRVNLKRWLRFLLFSLLFGVSFGEVRYVLPEEMQRGSVIGNVARDLGLKVTELDARRVRVVAEGTSQLCELDTASGNLLISQRIDREELCAQAAVCILQYQLLFEDPLQAYSLVLDITDINDNSPVFAAGEINLDLVESTVLGRRFPLEGAHDPDLGTNSKNPCCCVYLK
;
A
#
# COMPACT_ATOMS: atom_id res chain seq x y z
N MET A 1 11.94 -50.50 -30.03
CA MET A 1 12.87 -49.39 -29.73
C MET A 1 12.41 -48.17 -30.51
N ASP A 2 11.72 -47.20 -29.89
CA ASP A 2 11.91 -45.80 -30.27
C ASP A 2 11.49 -44.75 -29.20
N GLN A 3 11.87 -44.97 -27.95
CA GLN A 3 11.68 -43.95 -26.89
C GLN A 3 12.74 -42.83 -26.91
N ARG A 4 13.81 -42.94 -27.73
CA ARG A 4 14.89 -41.94 -27.77
C ARG A 4 14.52 -40.65 -28.51
N VAL A 5 13.62 -40.72 -29.48
CA VAL A 5 13.20 -39.55 -30.29
C VAL A 5 12.34 -38.59 -29.48
N ASN A 6 11.56 -39.11 -28.52
CA ASN A 6 10.79 -38.29 -27.59
C ASN A 6 11.73 -37.54 -26.64
N LEU A 7 12.63 -38.23 -25.92
CA LEU A 7 13.44 -37.62 -24.87
C LEU A 7 14.28 -36.43 -25.37
N LYS A 8 14.89 -36.53 -26.56
CA LYS A 8 15.65 -35.41 -27.16
C LYS A 8 14.76 -34.23 -27.54
N ARG A 9 13.52 -34.47 -27.96
CA ARG A 9 12.57 -33.41 -28.33
C ARG A 9 11.99 -32.72 -27.09
N TRP A 10 11.70 -33.48 -26.03
CA TRP A 10 11.32 -32.95 -24.72
C TRP A 10 12.46 -32.15 -24.09
N LEU A 11 13.70 -32.64 -24.15
CA LEU A 11 14.88 -31.89 -23.71
C LEU A 11 15.04 -30.57 -24.47
N ARG A 12 14.84 -30.54 -25.79
CA ARG A 12 14.88 -29.30 -26.57
C ARG A 12 13.75 -28.35 -26.21
N PHE A 13 12.54 -28.85 -25.97
CA PHE A 13 11.41 -28.03 -25.51
C PHE A 13 11.64 -27.46 -24.11
N LEU A 14 12.16 -28.26 -23.18
CA LEU A 14 12.58 -27.82 -21.84
C LEU A 14 13.70 -26.79 -21.90
N LEU A 15 14.72 -27.03 -22.75
CA LEU A 15 15.81 -26.08 -22.96
C LEU A 15 15.29 -24.77 -23.58
N PHE A 16 14.31 -24.85 -24.49
CA PHE A 16 13.66 -23.69 -25.08
C PHE A 16 12.78 -22.94 -24.06
N SER A 17 12.06 -23.64 -23.17
CA SER A 17 11.30 -22.97 -22.10
C SER A 17 12.20 -22.36 -21.03
N LEU A 18 13.35 -22.96 -20.74
CA LEU A 18 14.39 -22.39 -19.87
C LEU A 18 15.04 -21.13 -20.46
N LEU A 19 15.07 -20.99 -21.79
CA LEU A 19 15.49 -19.76 -22.48
C LEU A 19 14.42 -18.66 -22.42
N PHE A 20 13.14 -19.03 -22.28
CA PHE A 20 12.03 -18.12 -22.01
C PHE A 20 11.68 -18.14 -20.51
N GLY A 21 12.66 -17.81 -19.66
CA GLY A 21 12.38 -17.54 -18.25
C GLY A 21 11.50 -16.29 -18.13
N VAL A 22 10.24 -16.46 -17.74
CA VAL A 22 9.41 -15.33 -17.30
C VAL A 22 9.91 -14.96 -15.90
N SER A 23 10.85 -14.03 -15.81
CA SER A 23 11.23 -13.47 -14.52
C SER A 23 10.13 -12.53 -14.05
N PHE A 24 9.25 -13.00 -13.17
CA PHE A 24 8.40 -12.11 -12.38
C PHE A 24 9.30 -11.44 -11.33
N GLY A 25 9.93 -10.33 -11.71
CA GLY A 25 10.61 -9.49 -10.73
C GLY A 25 9.59 -8.60 -10.01
N GLU A 26 9.68 -8.55 -8.69
CA GLU A 26 8.89 -7.66 -7.84
C GLU A 26 9.83 -6.65 -7.17
N VAL A 27 9.42 -5.38 -7.15
CA VAL A 27 10.03 -4.32 -6.36
C VAL A 27 9.00 -3.87 -5.34
N ARG A 28 9.37 -3.93 -4.05
CA ARG A 28 8.48 -3.57 -2.95
C ARG A 28 9.06 -2.43 -2.14
N TYR A 29 8.24 -1.42 -1.87
CA TYR A 29 8.55 -0.33 -0.95
C TYR A 29 7.53 -0.28 0.19
N VAL A 30 8.00 0.10 1.37
CA VAL A 30 7.18 0.41 2.54
C VAL A 30 7.31 1.90 2.79
N LEU A 31 6.19 2.60 2.91
CA LEU A 31 6.17 4.05 3.08
C LEU A 31 4.98 4.47 3.95
N PRO A 32 5.12 5.56 4.72
CA PRO A 32 3.99 6.16 5.41
C PRO A 32 3.02 6.79 4.42
N GLU A 33 1.76 6.86 4.83
CA GLU A 33 0.78 7.75 4.21
C GLU A 33 1.14 9.23 4.45
N GLU A 34 0.34 10.14 3.90
CA GLU A 34 0.48 11.59 4.05
C GLU A 34 1.83 12.17 3.58
N MET A 35 2.58 11.41 2.79
CA MET A 35 3.81 11.90 2.16
C MET A 35 3.51 13.05 1.20
N GLN A 36 4.36 14.08 1.24
CA GLN A 36 4.23 15.24 0.37
C GLN A 36 4.49 14.87 -1.09
N ARG A 37 3.77 15.52 -2.01
CA ARG A 37 4.03 15.39 -3.45
C ARG A 37 5.49 15.71 -3.78
N GLY A 38 6.10 14.88 -4.62
CA GLY A 38 7.51 14.96 -4.99
C GLY A 38 8.47 14.28 -3.99
N SER A 39 7.96 13.75 -2.87
CA SER A 39 8.80 12.97 -1.95
C SER A 39 9.28 11.68 -2.61
N VAL A 40 10.52 11.29 -2.30
CA VAL A 40 11.14 10.07 -2.82
C VAL A 40 10.68 8.86 -2.01
N ILE A 41 10.13 7.86 -2.68
CA ILE A 41 9.77 6.56 -2.12
C ILE A 41 10.99 5.64 -2.09
N GLY A 42 11.72 5.57 -3.21
CA GLY A 42 12.87 4.70 -3.40
C GLY A 42 13.51 4.86 -4.77
N ASN A 43 14.62 4.16 -5.04
CA ASN A 43 15.34 4.24 -6.32
C ASN A 43 15.22 2.92 -7.09
N VAL A 44 14.31 2.90 -8.07
CA VAL A 44 13.97 1.73 -8.88
C VAL A 44 15.15 1.27 -9.73
N ALA A 45 15.95 2.20 -10.28
CA ALA A 45 17.12 1.85 -11.08
C ALA A 45 18.12 1.03 -10.26
N ARG A 46 18.48 1.54 -9.08
CA ARG A 46 19.43 0.87 -8.18
C ARG A 46 18.91 -0.48 -7.72
N ASP A 47 17.64 -0.56 -7.33
CA ASP A 47 17.10 -1.75 -6.70
C ASP A 47 16.83 -2.87 -7.72
N LEU A 48 16.64 -2.53 -9.00
CA LEU A 48 16.64 -3.47 -10.13
C LEU A 48 18.03 -3.73 -10.74
N GLY A 49 19.09 -3.06 -10.25
CA GLY A 49 20.45 -3.18 -10.78
C GLY A 49 20.64 -2.58 -12.18
N LEU A 50 19.80 -1.64 -12.56
CA LEU A 50 19.81 -0.96 -13.85
C LEU A 50 20.57 0.36 -13.78
N LYS A 51 21.13 0.78 -14.91
CA LYS A 51 21.66 2.15 -15.04
C LYS A 51 20.52 3.12 -15.30
N VAL A 52 20.61 4.31 -14.74
CA VAL A 52 19.58 5.36 -14.93
C VAL A 52 19.38 5.71 -16.41
N THR A 53 20.46 5.71 -17.21
CA THR A 53 20.40 5.91 -18.67
C THR A 53 19.57 4.87 -19.41
N GLU A 54 19.42 3.67 -18.84
CA GLU A 54 18.60 2.60 -19.44
C GLU A 54 17.11 2.84 -19.21
N LEU A 55 16.71 3.60 -18.19
CA LEU A 55 15.30 3.87 -17.92
C LEU A 55 14.65 4.71 -19.03
N ASP A 56 15.32 5.78 -19.44
CA ASP A 56 14.85 6.62 -20.54
C ASP A 56 14.96 5.89 -21.88
N ALA A 57 16.10 5.22 -22.13
CA ALA A 57 16.33 4.46 -23.37
C ALA A 57 15.30 3.34 -23.58
N ARG A 58 14.84 2.70 -22.50
CA ARG A 58 13.82 1.64 -22.52
C ARG A 58 12.41 2.16 -22.21
N ARG A 59 12.20 3.48 -22.22
CA ARG A 59 10.90 4.14 -22.06
C ARG A 59 10.11 3.62 -20.86
N VAL A 60 10.80 3.46 -19.73
CA VAL A 60 10.23 2.86 -18.53
C VAL A 60 9.13 3.75 -17.98
N ARG A 61 7.96 3.16 -17.71
CA ARG A 61 6.83 3.86 -17.13
C ARG A 61 6.11 3.01 -16.08
N VAL A 62 5.54 3.70 -15.10
CA VAL A 62 4.59 3.12 -14.15
C VAL A 62 3.23 3.04 -14.82
N VAL A 63 2.55 1.89 -14.69
CA VAL A 63 1.20 1.64 -15.20
C VAL A 63 0.34 1.22 -14.03
N ALA A 64 -0.77 1.94 -13.83
CA ALA A 64 -1.80 1.59 -12.85
C ALA A 64 -2.90 0.76 -13.50
N GLU A 65 -3.30 -0.33 -12.85
CA GLU A 65 -4.43 -1.14 -13.27
C GLU A 65 -5.65 -0.75 -12.43
N GLY A 66 -6.56 0.03 -13.01
CA GLY A 66 -7.84 0.40 -12.40
C GLY A 66 -7.78 1.39 -11.23
N THR A 67 -6.60 1.77 -10.77
CA THR A 67 -6.37 2.76 -9.69
C THR A 67 -5.83 4.07 -10.22
N SER A 68 -6.03 5.17 -9.48
CA SER A 68 -5.31 6.41 -9.74
C SER A 68 -3.81 6.17 -9.55
N GLN A 69 -3.00 6.73 -10.46
CA GLN A 69 -1.56 6.63 -10.36
C GLN A 69 -1.05 7.63 -9.31
N LEU A 70 -0.78 7.14 -8.10
CA LEU A 70 -0.34 7.94 -6.94
C LEU A 70 1.19 8.08 -6.84
N CYS A 71 1.92 7.47 -7.76
CA CYS A 71 3.37 7.59 -7.88
C CYS A 71 3.84 7.73 -9.32
N GLU A 72 5.00 8.33 -9.51
CA GLU A 72 5.63 8.52 -10.82
C GLU A 72 7.12 8.18 -10.77
N LEU A 73 7.68 7.69 -11.87
CA LEU A 73 9.11 7.40 -11.99
C LEU A 73 9.81 8.58 -12.65
N ASP A 74 10.76 9.19 -11.94
CA ASP A 74 11.71 10.11 -12.54
C ASP A 74 12.82 9.31 -13.23
N THR A 75 12.76 9.24 -14.56
CA THR A 75 13.74 8.50 -15.37
C THR A 75 15.13 9.13 -15.35
N ALA A 76 15.26 10.40 -14.98
CA ALA A 76 16.55 11.10 -14.94
C ALA A 76 17.38 10.76 -13.69
N SER A 77 16.72 10.39 -12.59
CA SER A 77 17.38 9.97 -11.34
C SER A 77 17.16 8.49 -11.00
N GLY A 78 16.14 7.86 -11.58
CA GLY A 78 15.67 6.53 -11.23
C GLY A 78 14.83 6.48 -9.95
N ASN A 79 14.45 7.63 -9.40
CA ASN A 79 13.65 7.71 -8.19
C ASN A 79 12.16 7.54 -8.49
N LEU A 80 11.48 6.76 -7.66
CA LEU A 80 10.03 6.72 -7.60
C LEU A 80 9.55 7.82 -6.65
N LEU A 81 8.66 8.67 -7.13
CA LEU A 81 8.18 9.87 -6.45
C LEU A 81 6.68 9.79 -6.18
N ILE A 82 6.24 10.44 -5.11
CA ILE A 82 4.82 10.63 -4.80
C ILE A 82 4.21 11.66 -5.78
N SER A 83 3.19 11.27 -6.54
CA SER A 83 2.50 12.19 -7.45
C SER A 83 1.31 12.89 -6.78
N GLN A 84 0.68 12.22 -5.81
CA GLN A 84 -0.49 12.70 -5.07
C GLN A 84 -0.43 12.23 -3.61
N ARG A 85 -1.03 12.99 -2.70
CA ARG A 85 -1.13 12.62 -1.28
C ARG A 85 -1.84 11.26 -1.17
N ILE A 86 -1.27 10.35 -0.39
CA ILE A 86 -1.82 9.03 -0.11
C ILE A 86 -2.52 9.13 1.23
N ASP A 87 -3.82 8.85 1.25
CA ASP A 87 -4.68 8.80 2.42
C ASP A 87 -5.14 7.34 2.56
N ARG A 88 -4.66 6.65 3.61
CA ARG A 88 -4.85 5.21 3.77
C ARG A 88 -6.31 4.90 4.13
N GLU A 89 -6.97 5.77 4.88
CA GLU A 89 -8.39 5.65 5.25
C GLU A 89 -9.27 5.71 4.01
N GLU A 90 -8.96 6.57 3.04
CA GLU A 90 -9.69 6.65 1.76
C GLU A 90 -9.47 5.41 0.89
N LEU A 91 -8.24 4.90 0.82
CA LEU A 91 -7.86 3.81 -0.10
C LEU A 91 -8.22 2.41 0.43
N CYS A 92 -8.00 2.19 1.72
CA CYS A 92 -8.01 0.87 2.35
C CYS A 92 -8.95 0.78 3.56
N ALA A 93 -9.58 1.90 3.97
CA ALA A 93 -10.40 1.96 5.18
C ALA A 93 -9.63 1.36 6.39
N GLN A 94 -10.30 0.59 7.25
CA GLN A 94 -9.66 -0.07 8.40
C GLN A 94 -9.04 -1.45 8.07
N ALA A 95 -8.65 -1.70 6.81
CA ALA A 95 -7.98 -2.93 6.45
C ALA A 95 -6.59 -3.02 7.10
N ALA A 96 -6.28 -4.14 7.73
CA ALA A 96 -5.01 -4.35 8.44
C ALA A 96 -3.76 -4.27 7.54
N VAL A 97 -3.93 -4.40 6.23
CA VAL A 97 -2.86 -4.31 5.23
C VAL A 97 -3.37 -3.46 4.07
N CYS A 98 -2.59 -2.44 3.69
CA CYS A 98 -2.91 -1.55 2.58
C CYS A 98 -1.83 -1.62 1.51
N ILE A 99 -2.11 -2.31 0.41
CA ILE A 99 -1.16 -2.53 -0.68
C ILE A 99 -1.69 -1.92 -1.97
N LEU A 100 -0.88 -1.06 -2.59
CA LEU A 100 -1.10 -0.56 -3.94
C LEU A 100 -0.16 -1.29 -4.89
N GLN A 101 -0.72 -1.84 -5.96
CA GLN A 101 0.03 -2.59 -6.96
C GLN A 101 0.01 -1.88 -8.31
N TYR A 102 1.21 -1.69 -8.86
CA TYR A 102 1.46 -1.09 -10.17
C TYR A 102 2.34 -2.02 -11.00
N GLN A 103 2.49 -1.72 -12.29
CA GLN A 103 3.43 -2.39 -13.17
C GLN A 103 4.47 -1.39 -13.69
N LEU A 104 5.75 -1.76 -13.61
CA LEU A 104 6.83 -1.07 -14.30
C LEU A 104 7.02 -1.72 -15.66
N LEU A 105 6.65 -0.99 -16.73
CA LEU A 105 6.75 -1.47 -18.10
C LEU A 105 8.00 -0.92 -18.77
N PHE A 106 8.80 -1.81 -19.34
CA PHE A 106 10.01 -1.53 -20.11
C PHE A 106 9.74 -1.89 -21.57
N GLU A 107 10.20 -1.06 -22.50
CA GLU A 107 10.11 -1.31 -23.93
C GLU A 107 11.49 -1.71 -24.51
N ASP A 108 11.47 -2.42 -25.64
CA ASP A 108 12.62 -2.78 -26.46
C ASP A 108 13.82 -3.41 -25.70
N PRO A 109 13.69 -4.65 -25.16
CA PRO A 109 12.56 -5.56 -25.27
C PRO A 109 11.48 -5.33 -24.21
N LEU A 110 10.25 -5.76 -24.53
CA LEU A 110 9.11 -5.69 -23.63
C LEU A 110 9.37 -6.52 -22.37
N GLN A 111 9.43 -5.86 -21.21
CA GLN A 111 9.53 -6.50 -19.90
C GLN A 111 8.62 -5.77 -18.91
N ALA A 112 8.11 -6.50 -17.92
CA ALA A 112 7.26 -5.93 -16.87
C ALA A 112 7.72 -6.42 -15.51
N TYR A 113 7.74 -5.51 -14.53
CA TYR A 113 8.01 -5.80 -13.13
C TYR A 113 6.81 -5.37 -12.28
N SER A 114 6.52 -6.15 -11.24
CA SER A 114 5.48 -5.79 -10.26
C SER A 114 6.06 -4.73 -9.31
N LEU A 115 5.41 -3.58 -9.19
CA LEU A 115 5.75 -2.54 -8.23
C LEU A 115 4.69 -2.56 -7.13
N VAL A 116 5.12 -2.90 -5.91
CA VAL A 116 4.25 -3.06 -4.74
C VAL A 116 4.58 -1.98 -3.73
N LEU A 117 3.58 -1.17 -3.39
CA LEU A 117 3.68 -0.14 -2.34
C LEU A 117 2.85 -0.58 -1.14
N ASP A 118 3.52 -0.73 0.00
CA ASP A 118 2.92 -1.10 1.28
C ASP A 118 2.79 0.16 2.14
N ILE A 119 1.55 0.62 2.32
CA ILE A 119 1.25 1.90 2.96
C ILE A 119 1.08 1.66 4.46
N THR A 120 1.92 2.32 5.26
CA THR A 120 1.85 2.24 6.71
C THR A 120 1.02 3.37 7.29
N ASP A 121 0.16 3.00 8.22
CA ASP A 121 -0.69 3.88 9.03
C ASP A 121 0.14 4.88 9.87
N ILE A 122 -0.27 6.14 9.88
CA ILE A 122 0.22 7.16 10.82
C ILE A 122 -0.93 7.67 11.69
N ASN A 123 -0.62 8.23 12.86
CA ASN A 123 -1.66 8.81 13.72
C ASN A 123 -1.96 10.25 13.29
N ASP A 124 -2.61 10.44 12.14
CA ASP A 124 -3.09 11.76 11.68
C ASP A 124 -4.57 12.01 11.98
N ASN A 125 -5.32 10.97 12.37
CA ASN A 125 -6.68 11.13 12.88
C ASN A 125 -6.69 11.27 14.41
N SER A 126 -7.83 11.79 14.89
CA SER A 126 -8.12 11.90 16.31
C SER A 126 -9.48 11.27 16.60
N PRO A 127 -9.66 10.64 17.78
CA PRO A 127 -10.91 9.95 18.09
C PRO A 127 -12.10 10.93 18.09
N VAL A 128 -13.19 10.55 17.43
CA VAL A 128 -14.41 11.37 17.34
C VAL A 128 -15.60 10.63 17.94
N PHE A 129 -16.37 11.30 18.80
CA PHE A 129 -17.64 10.77 19.28
C PHE A 129 -18.72 10.95 18.21
N ALA A 130 -19.60 9.95 18.05
CA ALA A 130 -20.68 10.00 17.07
C ALA A 130 -21.62 11.20 17.29
N ALA A 131 -21.85 11.56 18.55
CA ALA A 131 -22.61 12.74 18.94
C ALA A 131 -21.68 13.88 19.39
N GLY A 132 -21.84 15.07 18.79
CA GLY A 132 -21.11 16.27 19.21
C GLY A 132 -21.56 16.82 20.56
N GLU A 133 -22.80 16.52 20.97
CA GLU A 133 -23.35 16.80 22.30
C GLU A 133 -24.05 15.55 22.82
N ILE A 134 -23.76 15.16 24.07
CA ILE A 134 -24.36 14.00 24.72
C ILE A 134 -25.24 14.50 25.87
N ASN A 135 -26.56 14.38 25.70
CA ASN A 135 -27.53 14.69 26.75
C ASN A 135 -27.91 13.42 27.51
N LEU A 136 -27.83 13.48 28.85
CA LEU A 136 -28.19 12.37 29.74
C LEU A 136 -29.29 12.81 30.69
N ASP A 137 -30.46 12.19 30.55
CA ASP A 137 -31.57 12.39 31.47
C ASP A 137 -31.45 11.41 32.64
N LEU A 138 -31.24 11.95 33.84
CA LEU A 138 -31.08 11.18 35.06
C LEU A 138 -32.25 11.41 36.01
N VAL A 139 -32.73 10.33 36.63
CA VAL A 139 -33.70 10.43 37.72
C VAL A 139 -32.99 10.94 38.96
N GLU A 140 -33.54 11.94 39.65
CA GLU A 140 -32.96 12.51 40.88
C GLU A 140 -32.73 11.47 41.98
N SER A 141 -33.58 10.44 42.06
CA SER A 141 -33.44 9.31 42.99
C SER A 141 -32.34 8.31 42.62
N THR A 142 -31.53 8.62 41.62
CA THR A 142 -30.38 7.81 41.23
C THR A 142 -29.38 7.69 42.39
N VAL A 143 -28.91 6.47 42.61
CA VAL A 143 -27.92 6.17 43.66
C VAL A 143 -26.57 6.81 43.32
N LEU A 144 -25.95 7.47 44.31
CA LEU A 144 -24.61 8.02 44.19
C LEU A 144 -23.59 6.94 43.82
N GLY A 145 -22.60 7.31 43.00
CA GLY A 145 -21.59 6.40 42.46
C GLY A 145 -22.08 5.52 41.31
N ARG A 146 -23.35 5.59 40.90
CA ARG A 146 -23.83 4.92 39.68
C ARG A 146 -23.09 5.45 38.46
N ARG A 147 -22.63 4.53 37.60
CA ARG A 147 -21.93 4.83 36.35
C ARG A 147 -22.90 4.75 35.17
N PHE A 148 -22.77 5.70 34.25
CA PHE A 148 -23.50 5.80 33.01
C PHE A 148 -22.50 5.67 31.85
N PRO A 149 -22.52 4.56 31.12
CA PRO A 149 -21.62 4.36 29.99
C PRO A 149 -21.99 5.34 28.88
N LEU A 150 -20.98 5.95 28.27
CA LEU A 150 -21.12 6.72 27.04
C LEU A 150 -20.72 5.84 25.86
N GLU A 151 -21.25 6.16 24.69
CA GLU A 151 -20.70 5.61 23.44
C GLU A 151 -19.23 6.00 23.33
N GLY A 152 -18.39 5.03 22.93
CA GLY A 152 -16.97 5.26 22.73
C GLY A 152 -16.71 6.19 21.54
N ALA A 153 -15.59 6.90 21.58
CA ALA A 153 -15.11 7.58 20.39
C ALA A 153 -14.64 6.55 19.34
N HIS A 154 -14.76 6.91 18.08
CA HIS A 154 -14.26 6.14 16.95
C HIS A 154 -13.02 6.83 16.37
N ASP A 155 -11.95 6.07 16.24
CA ASP A 155 -10.70 6.47 15.60
C ASP A 155 -10.44 5.57 14.38
N PRO A 156 -10.36 6.14 13.15
CA PRO A 156 -10.18 5.36 11.94
C PRO A 156 -8.77 4.79 11.77
N ASP A 157 -7.79 5.27 12.53
CA ASP A 157 -6.41 4.77 12.53
C ASP A 157 -6.36 3.30 13.02
N LEU A 158 -5.21 2.63 12.84
CA LEU A 158 -5.05 1.21 13.18
C LEU A 158 -4.08 0.95 14.34
N GLY A 159 -4.22 -0.22 14.96
CA GLY A 159 -3.27 -0.74 15.94
C GLY A 159 -3.04 0.20 17.12
N THR A 160 -1.79 0.63 17.32
CA THR A 160 -1.40 1.56 18.39
C THR A 160 -1.79 3.01 18.11
N ASN A 161 -2.09 3.35 16.87
CA ASN A 161 -2.53 4.69 16.48
C ASN A 161 -4.03 4.85 16.77
N SER A 162 -4.82 3.80 16.54
CA SER A 162 -6.23 3.74 16.93
C SER A 162 -6.43 3.92 18.43
N LYS A 163 -7.02 5.04 18.84
CA LYS A 163 -7.42 5.30 20.22
C LYS A 163 -8.95 5.34 20.34
N ASN A 164 -9.55 4.32 20.94
CA ASN A 164 -10.99 4.34 21.26
C ASN A 164 -11.22 4.55 22.76
N PRO A 165 -11.08 5.78 23.30
CA PRO A 165 -11.41 6.03 24.70
C PRO A 165 -12.91 5.81 24.94
N CYS A 166 -13.23 4.89 25.84
CA CYS A 166 -14.57 4.78 26.41
C CYS A 166 -14.68 5.68 27.63
N CYS A 167 -15.68 6.54 27.65
CA CYS A 167 -15.97 7.44 28.77
C CYS A 167 -17.14 6.89 29.62
N CYS A 168 -17.09 7.16 30.92
CA CYS A 168 -18.21 6.93 31.84
C CYS A 168 -18.40 8.18 32.70
N VAL A 169 -19.63 8.62 32.84
CA VAL A 169 -20.00 9.66 33.81
C VAL A 169 -20.61 9.00 35.04
N TYR A 170 -20.39 9.58 36.21
CA TYR A 170 -20.92 9.06 37.47
C TYR A 170 -21.60 10.15 38.27
N LEU A 171 -22.68 9.79 38.94
CA LEU A 171 -23.39 10.69 39.85
C LEU A 171 -22.58 10.80 41.14
N LYS A 172 -22.17 12.02 41.50
CA LYS A 172 -21.44 12.33 42.73
C LYS A 172 -22.39 12.69 43.86
#